data_AF-A0A8K0I8J0-F1
#
_entry.id   AF-A0A8K0I8J0-F1
#
_cell.length_a   1.000
_cell.length_b   1.000
_cell.length_c   1.000
_cell.angle_alpha   90.00
_cell.angle_beta   90.00
_cell.angle_gamma   90.00
#
_symmetry.space_group_name_H-M   'P 1'
#
loop_
_entity.id
_entity.type
_entity.pdbx_description
1 polymer ?
#
loop_
_entity_poly.entity_id
_entity_poly.type
_entity_poly.pdbx_seq_one_letter_code
_entity_poly.pdbx_strand_id
1 'polypeptide(L)'
;MGDMIYKGSVLWIKKCAFDFLSLEEDLIDDDDDDSWELMGRDLRLKSTFLCRDLNHVISNSRDEHKKTLTNLGNKLFYFMEEVFGILIRCFSMKAMLLHEVIDAKSSVYLKISCSPLNNTDSNRLELLKEIA
;
A
#
# COMPACT_ATOMS: atom_id res chain seq x y z
N MET A 1 24.77 -28.82 3.74
CA MET A 1 23.85 -28.01 2.93
C MET A 1 22.75 -27.35 3.78
N GLY A 2 22.07 -28.06 4.69
CA GLY A 2 20.93 -27.51 5.47
C GLY A 2 21.25 -26.35 6.43
N ASP A 3 22.44 -26.33 7.05
CA ASP A 3 22.84 -25.26 7.99
C ASP A 3 23.02 -23.89 7.30
N MET A 4 23.48 -23.87 6.05
CA MET A 4 23.64 -22.64 5.27
C MET A 4 22.29 -22.05 4.85
N ILE A 5 21.33 -22.90 4.48
CA ILE A 5 19.96 -22.50 4.14
C ILE A 5 19.26 -21.94 5.39
N TYR A 6 19.42 -22.60 6.54
CA TYR A 6 18.86 -22.14 7.80
C TYR A 6 19.42 -20.77 8.23
N LYS A 7 20.74 -20.59 8.18
CA LYS A 7 21.39 -19.30 8.46
C LYS A 7 20.93 -18.20 7.48
N GLY A 8 20.75 -18.56 6.21
CA GLY A 8 20.18 -17.68 5.20
C GLY A 8 18.78 -17.20 5.56
N SER A 9 17.87 -18.11 5.91
CA SER A 9 16.51 -17.78 6.33
C SER A 9 16.49 -16.87 7.57
N VAL A 10 17.35 -17.13 8.56
CA VAL A 10 17.46 -16.27 9.75
C VAL A 10 17.93 -14.86 9.40
N LEU A 11 18.92 -14.72 8.50
CA LEU A 11 19.40 -13.41 8.04
C LEU A 11 18.32 -12.65 7.26
N TRP A 12 17.57 -13.36 6.41
CA TRP A 12 16.46 -12.78 5.65
C TRP A 12 15.31 -12.31 6.54
N ILE A 13 14.92 -13.09 7.55
CA ILE A 13 13.92 -12.68 8.54
C ILE A 13 14.37 -11.41 9.27
N LYS A 14 15.63 -11.35 9.69
CA LYS A 14 16.18 -10.15 10.35
C LYS A 14 16.16 -8.92 9.44
N LYS A 15 16.53 -9.09 8.17
CA LYS A 15 16.48 -8.01 7.18
C LYS A 15 15.04 -7.53 6.98
N CYS A 16 14.09 -8.44 6.75
CA CYS A 16 12.68 -8.08 6.63
C CYS A 16 12.21 -7.30 7.86
N ALA A 17 12.51 -7.76 9.09
CA ALA A 17 12.12 -7.05 10.29
C ALA A 17 12.68 -5.62 10.36
N PHE A 18 13.93 -5.42 9.94
CA PHE A 18 14.53 -4.08 9.85
C PHE A 18 13.84 -3.22 8.79
N ASP A 19 13.64 -3.76 7.59
CA ASP A 19 12.95 -3.07 6.49
C ASP A 19 11.51 -2.68 6.90
N PHE A 20 10.80 -3.51 7.67
CA PHE A 20 9.47 -3.20 8.21
C PHE A 20 9.48 -2.08 9.25
N LEU A 21 10.52 -2.00 10.09
CA LEU A 21 10.65 -0.93 11.09
C LEU A 21 10.99 0.40 10.41
N SER A 22 11.84 0.39 9.39
CA SER A 22 12.13 1.59 8.58
C SER A 22 10.92 2.06 7.78
N LEU A 23 10.03 1.14 7.39
CA LEU A 23 8.78 1.49 6.72
C LEU A 23 7.91 2.44 7.57
N GLU A 24 7.92 2.31 8.89
CA GLU A 24 7.15 3.20 9.78
C GLU A 24 7.57 4.66 9.62
N GLU A 25 8.86 4.93 9.41
CA GLU A 25 9.40 6.28 9.20
C GLU A 25 9.00 6.80 7.80
N ASP A 26 9.08 5.95 6.77
CA ASP A 26 8.73 6.33 5.39
C ASP A 26 7.21 6.56 5.21
N LEU A 27 6.36 5.82 5.94
CA LEU A 27 4.89 5.89 5.88
C LEU A 27 4.32 7.19 6.46
N ILE A 28 5.08 7.92 7.28
CA ILE A 28 4.61 9.14 7.94
C ILE A 28 4.92 10.39 7.11
N ASP A 29 5.94 10.33 6.25
CA ASP A 29 6.47 11.50 5.54
C ASP A 29 6.10 11.57 4.04
N ASP A 30 5.66 10.47 3.41
CA ASP A 30 5.32 10.42 1.97
C ASP A 30 3.80 10.36 1.70
N ASP A 31 3.23 11.47 1.21
CA ASP A 31 1.82 11.57 0.76
C ASP A 31 1.61 11.14 -0.72
N ASP A 32 2.65 10.67 -1.41
CA ASP A 32 2.60 10.34 -2.85
C ASP A 32 2.02 8.95 -3.14
N ASP A 33 0.90 8.90 -3.86
CA ASP A 33 0.13 7.68 -4.19
C ASP A 33 0.97 6.58 -4.85
N ASP A 34 1.94 6.94 -5.69
CA ASP A 34 2.81 5.97 -6.37
C ASP A 34 3.77 5.28 -5.39
N SER A 35 4.19 5.96 -4.32
CA SER A 35 5.07 5.43 -3.26
C SER A 35 4.35 4.31 -2.49
N TRP A 36 3.08 4.53 -2.15
CA TRP A 36 2.25 3.55 -1.45
C TRP A 36 2.02 2.28 -2.29
N GLU A 37 1.84 2.40 -3.61
CA GLU A 37 1.56 1.24 -4.46
C GLU A 37 2.81 0.37 -4.61
N LEU A 38 3.95 1.02 -4.86
CA LEU A 38 5.26 0.38 -4.90
C LEU A 38 5.57 -0.32 -3.57
N MET A 39 5.31 0.35 -2.45
CA MET A 39 5.50 -0.20 -1.12
C MET A 39 4.60 -1.42 -0.87
N GLY A 40 3.32 -1.35 -1.24
CA GLY A 40 2.40 -2.48 -1.14
C GLY A 40 2.85 -3.70 -1.96
N ARG A 41 3.40 -3.47 -3.16
CA ARG A 41 3.95 -4.54 -4.02
C ARG A 41 5.22 -5.15 -3.41
N ASP A 42 6.14 -4.33 -2.90
CA ASP A 42 7.37 -4.78 -2.24
C ASP A 42 7.06 -5.59 -0.98
N LEU A 43 6.12 -5.11 -0.16
CA LEU A 43 5.67 -5.81 1.04
C LEU A 43 5.14 -7.21 0.71
N ARG A 44 4.34 -7.32 -0.37
CA ARG A 44 3.74 -8.60 -0.79
C ARG A 44 4.81 -9.59 -1.25
N LEU A 45 5.82 -9.09 -1.97
CA LEU A 45 6.96 -9.88 -2.40
C LEU A 45 7.78 -10.37 -1.19
N LYS A 46 8.15 -9.47 -0.28
CA LYS A 46 8.89 -9.78 0.95
C LYS A 46 8.15 -10.79 1.84
N SER A 47 6.84 -10.62 2.02
CA SER A 47 6.00 -11.54 2.81
C SER A 47 6.00 -12.98 2.26
N THR A 48 6.04 -13.14 0.93
CA THR A 48 6.10 -14.47 0.29
C THR A 48 7.37 -15.23 0.68
N PHE A 49 8.53 -14.56 0.62
CA PHE A 49 9.81 -15.16 1.03
C PHE A 49 9.85 -15.39 2.54
N LEU A 50 9.36 -14.43 3.32
CA LEU A 50 9.31 -14.50 4.77
C LEU A 50 8.49 -15.71 5.27
N CYS A 51 7.36 -16.01 4.64
CA CYS A 51 6.56 -17.21 4.92
C CYS A 51 7.34 -18.50 4.72
N ARG A 52 8.06 -18.59 3.60
CA ARG A 52 8.91 -19.76 3.32
C ARG A 52 10.03 -19.90 4.35
N ASP A 53 10.71 -18.80 4.67
CA ASP A 53 11.84 -18.78 5.59
C ASP A 53 11.42 -19.08 7.03
N LEU A 54 10.29 -18.54 7.49
CA LEU A 54 9.73 -18.86 8.81
C LEU A 54 9.34 -20.33 8.92
N ASN A 55 8.67 -20.87 7.90
CA ASN A 55 8.33 -22.30 7.87
C ASN A 55 9.59 -23.18 7.92
N HIS A 56 10.65 -22.79 7.21
CA HIS A 56 11.93 -23.48 7.25
C HIS A 56 12.58 -23.39 8.64
N VAL A 57 12.59 -22.22 9.27
CA VAL A 57 13.15 -22.03 10.63
C VAL A 57 12.37 -22.81 11.68
N ILE A 58 11.03 -22.75 11.64
CA ILE A 58 10.15 -23.50 12.56
C ILE A 58 10.40 -25.00 12.40
N SER A 59 10.45 -25.51 11.16
CA SER A 59 10.63 -26.94 10.90
C SER A 59 11.95 -27.49 11.43
N ASN A 60 13.01 -26.67 11.40
CA ASN A 60 14.35 -27.04 11.88
C ASN A 60 14.59 -26.69 13.36
N SER A 61 13.65 -26.02 14.02
CA SER A 61 13.79 -25.67 15.44
C SER A 61 13.53 -26.86 16.36
N ARG A 62 14.02 -26.78 17.61
CA ARG A 62 13.70 -27.77 18.65
C ARG A 62 12.23 -27.69 19.05
N ASP A 63 11.64 -28.81 19.45
CA ASP A 63 10.21 -28.89 19.77
C ASP A 63 9.77 -27.90 20.87
N GLU A 64 10.65 -27.62 21.83
CA GLU A 64 10.45 -26.62 22.89
C GLU A 64 10.26 -25.18 22.35
N HIS A 65 10.85 -24.86 21.19
CA HIS A 65 10.78 -23.55 20.55
C HIS A 65 9.77 -23.47 19.41
N LYS A 66 9.42 -24.62 18.79
CA LYS A 66 8.47 -24.69 17.66
C LYS A 66 7.18 -23.94 17.96
N LYS A 67 6.52 -24.25 19.08
CA LYS A 67 5.24 -23.63 19.45
C LYS A 67 5.33 -22.11 19.56
N THR A 68 6.39 -21.61 20.19
CA THR A 68 6.63 -20.17 20.35
C THR A 68 6.89 -19.50 19.00
N LEU A 69 7.73 -20.10 18.15
CA LEU A 69 8.04 -19.57 16.82
C LEU A 69 6.81 -19.59 15.91
N THR A 70 6.00 -20.65 15.94
CA THR A 70 4.73 -20.70 15.22
C THR A 70 3.77 -19.61 15.68
N ASN A 71 3.62 -19.41 16.98
CA ASN A 71 2.74 -18.35 17.50
C ASN A 71 3.22 -16.95 17.10
N LEU A 72 4.54 -16.70 17.13
CA LEU A 72 5.12 -15.44 16.68
C LEU A 72 4.94 -15.24 15.17
N GLY A 73 5.17 -16.29 14.37
CA GLY A 73 4.93 -16.29 12.94
C GLY A 73 3.48 -15.95 12.61
N ASN A 74 2.52 -16.62 13.25
CA ASN A 74 1.10 -16.36 13.04
C ASN A 74 0.70 -14.91 13.39
N LYS A 75 1.23 -14.37 14.50
CA LYS A 75 1.00 -12.96 14.86
C LYS A 75 1.55 -12.00 13.80
N LEU A 76 2.74 -12.28 13.28
CA LEU A 76 3.36 -11.47 12.23
C LEU A 76 2.52 -11.48 10.95
N PHE A 77 2.05 -12.65 10.51
CA PHE A 77 1.18 -12.76 9.32
C PHE A 77 -0.15 -12.04 9.51
N TYR A 78 -0.76 -12.14 10.70
CA TYR A 78 -1.97 -11.40 11.02
C TYR A 78 -1.79 -9.88 10.87
N PHE A 79 -0.72 -9.31 11.45
CA PHE A 79 -0.45 -7.88 11.29
C PHE A 79 -0.14 -7.48 9.86
N MET A 80 0.58 -8.32 9.10
CA MET A 80 0.80 -8.06 7.68
C MET A 80 -0.51 -8.02 6.90
N GLU A 81 -1.42 -8.97 7.13
CA GLU A 81 -2.75 -8.99 6.49
C GLU A 81 -3.57 -7.72 6.82
N GLU A 82 -3.54 -7.26 8.06
CA GLU A 82 -4.19 -6.00 8.46
C GLU A 82 -3.61 -4.80 7.71
N VAL A 83 -2.28 -4.68 7.62
CA VAL A 83 -1.61 -3.60 6.86
C VAL A 83 -1.98 -3.65 5.38
N PHE A 84 -1.96 -4.84 4.75
CA PHE A 84 -2.42 -4.99 3.36
C PHE A 84 -3.88 -4.59 3.19
N GLY A 85 -4.74 -4.95 4.13
CA GLY A 85 -6.15 -4.57 4.13
C GLY A 85 -6.35 -3.06 4.20
N ILE A 86 -5.57 -2.36 5.02
CA ILE A 86 -5.57 -0.89 5.12
C ILE A 86 -5.11 -0.27 3.80
N LEU A 87 -3.97 -0.71 3.25
CA LEU A 87 -3.44 -0.21 1.98
C LEU A 87 -4.49 -0.32 0.86
N ILE A 88 -5.09 -1.50 0.68
CA ILE A 88 -6.11 -1.74 -0.35
C ILE A 88 -7.33 -0.82 -0.18
N ARG A 89 -7.80 -0.64 1.07
CA ARG A 89 -8.93 0.24 1.36
C ARG A 89 -8.61 1.70 1.06
N CYS A 90 -7.43 2.17 1.44
CA CYS A 90 -6.98 3.54 1.16
C CYS A 90 -6.92 3.81 -0.35
N PHE A 91 -6.35 2.89 -1.14
CA PHE A 91 -6.35 3.01 -2.61
C PHE A 91 -7.77 3.04 -3.18
N SER A 92 -8.65 2.14 -2.72
CA SER A 92 -10.03 2.09 -3.19
C SER A 92 -10.81 3.36 -2.85
N MET A 93 -10.60 3.95 -1.67
CA MET A 93 -11.24 5.22 -1.28
C MET A 93 -10.71 6.40 -2.10
N LYS A 94 -9.39 6.49 -2.32
CA LYS A 94 -8.78 7.53 -3.16
C LYS A 94 -9.29 7.46 -4.61
N ALA A 95 -9.33 6.25 -5.19
CA ALA A 95 -9.85 6.05 -6.55
C ALA A 95 -11.33 6.46 -6.69
N MET A 96 -12.17 6.15 -5.68
CA MET A 96 -13.58 6.55 -5.67
C MET A 96 -13.74 8.08 -5.59
N LEU A 97 -12.99 8.74 -4.71
CA LEU A 97 -13.01 10.20 -4.58
C LEU A 97 -12.54 10.91 -5.86
N LEU A 98 -11.49 10.41 -6.51
CA LEU A 98 -11.02 10.96 -7.78
C LEU A 98 -12.10 10.86 -8.86
N HIS A 99 -12.82 9.74 -8.93
CA HIS A 99 -13.93 9.56 -9.86
C HIS A 99 -15.08 10.54 -9.61
N GLU A 100 -15.47 10.74 -8.34
CA GLU A 100 -16.49 11.74 -7.97
C GLU A 100 -16.06 13.17 -8.32
N VAL A 101 -14.78 13.52 -8.12
CA VAL A 101 -14.23 14.82 -8.49
C VAL A 101 -14.28 15.02 -10.00
N ILE A 102 -13.91 14.00 -10.79
CA ILE A 102 -13.98 14.04 -12.26
C ILE A 102 -15.42 14.21 -12.74
N ASP A 103 -16.36 13.48 -12.15
CA ASP A 103 -17.79 13.56 -12.50
C ASP A 103 -18.37 14.94 -12.14
N ALA A 104 -18.05 15.46 -10.96
CA ALA A 104 -18.46 16.80 -10.54
C ALA A 104 -17.90 17.87 -11.48
N LYS A 105 -16.61 17.78 -11.82
CA LYS A 105 -15.93 18.69 -12.76
C LYS A 105 -16.59 18.65 -14.14
N SER A 106 -16.89 17.46 -14.66
CA SER A 106 -17.56 17.26 -15.95
C SER A 106 -18.98 17.81 -15.97
N SER A 107 -19.74 17.62 -14.87
CA SER A 107 -21.08 18.17 -14.72
C SER A 107 -21.09 19.70 -14.71
N VAL A 108 -20.14 20.31 -13.99
CA VAL A 108 -19.95 21.77 -13.99
C VAL A 108 -19.61 22.28 -15.39
N TYR A 109 -18.67 21.63 -16.07
CA TYR A 109 -18.29 21.99 -17.44
C TYR A 109 -19.49 21.95 -18.40
N LEU A 110 -20.27 20.86 -18.39
CA LEU A 110 -21.45 20.73 -19.24
C LEU A 110 -22.51 21.81 -18.95
N LYS A 111 -22.73 22.12 -17.66
CA LYS A 111 -23.70 23.15 -17.25
C LYS A 111 -23.27 24.55 -17.67
N ILE A 112 -21.96 24.85 -17.58
CA ILE A 112 -21.38 26.08 -18.11
C ILE A 112 -21.40 26.08 -19.64
N SER A 113 -21.30 24.94 -20.31
CA SER A 113 -21.32 24.87 -21.78
C SER A 113 -22.71 25.05 -22.39
N CYS A 114 -23.75 24.54 -21.72
CA CYS A 114 -25.12 24.52 -22.23
C CYS A 114 -25.97 25.75 -21.85
N SER A 115 -25.50 26.63 -20.96
CA SER A 115 -26.27 27.83 -20.59
C SER A 115 -26.23 28.88 -21.73
N PRO A 116 -27.32 29.61 -22.03
CA PRO A 116 -27.31 30.61 -23.11
C PRO A 116 -26.29 31.73 -22.84
N LEU A 117 -25.58 32.17 -23.89
CA LEU A 117 -24.61 33.26 -23.84
C LEU A 117 -25.35 34.60 -23.70
N ASN A 118 -25.17 35.30 -22.59
CA ASN A 118 -25.49 36.72 -22.51
C ASN A 118 -24.21 37.52 -22.81
N ASN A 119 -24.37 38.69 -23.42
CA ASN A 119 -23.33 39.44 -24.16
C ASN A 119 -22.16 40.03 -23.32
N THR A 120 -21.91 39.52 -22.10
CA THR A 120 -20.89 39.98 -21.14
C THR A 120 -20.02 38.85 -20.59
N ASP A 121 -19.94 37.70 -21.28
CA ASP A 121 -19.33 36.44 -20.81
C ASP A 121 -17.77 36.36 -20.90
N SER A 122 -17.03 37.46 -20.62
CA SER A 122 -15.55 37.41 -20.54
C SER A 122 -15.07 36.46 -19.42
N ASN A 123 -15.77 36.44 -18.29
CA ASN A 123 -15.43 35.61 -17.12
C ASN A 123 -15.66 34.11 -17.38
N ARG A 124 -16.49 33.76 -18.36
CA ARG A 124 -16.90 32.39 -18.64
C ARG A 124 -15.82 31.64 -19.44
N LEU A 125 -15.15 32.34 -20.35
CA LEU A 125 -13.98 31.82 -21.07
C LEU A 125 -12.77 31.65 -20.14
N GLU A 126 -12.65 32.47 -19.11
CA GLU A 126 -11.61 32.38 -18.08
C GLU A 126 -11.86 31.21 -17.13
N LEU A 127 -13.10 31.02 -16.66
CA LEU A 127 -13.52 29.84 -15.89
C LEU A 127 -13.36 28.52 -16.66
N LEU A 128 -13.70 28.50 -17.96
CA LEU A 128 -13.48 27.31 -18.80
C LEU A 128 -12.00 26.97 -18.99
N LYS A 129 -11.10 27.97 -18.93
CA LYS A 129 -9.63 27.76 -18.98
C LYS A 129 -9.06 27.26 -17.66
N GLU A 130 -9.66 27.61 -16.52
CA GLU A 130 -9.26 27.06 -15.21
C GLU A 130 -9.76 25.62 -15.01
N ILE A 131 -10.83 25.21 -15.71
CA ILE A 131 -11.44 23.89 -15.60
C ILE A 131 -10.95 22.91 -16.68
N ALA A 132 -10.42 23.37 -17.82
CA ALA A 132 -9.85 22.50 -18.87
C ALA A 132 -8.42 22.04 -18.53
#